data_AF-A0A851DF81-F1
#
_entry.id   AF-A0A851DF81-F1
#
_cell.length_a   1.000
_cell.length_b   1.000
_cell.length_c   1.000
_cell.angle_alpha   90.00
_cell.angle_beta   90.00
_cell.angle_gamma   90.00
#
_symmetry.space_group_name_H-M   'P 1'
#
loop_
_entity.id
_entity.type
_entity.pdbx_description
1 polymer ?
#
loop_
_entity_poly.entity_id
_entity_poly.type
_entity_poly.pdbx_seq_one_letter_code
_entity_poly.pdbx_strand_id
1 'polypeptide(L)'
;QVFEQSEAAAPAELFYPTYDLSDFSWDSVNRTLNRTALTAEFRGAPSADPGGSFANGSLAFRVTAYEAGGRDQPLPSLLHTANSSKVEFVLDGVAPRGNSSRFLLEVATVEEPGVAQRLRSARSIDDEYTPTIFEMLSLVAEAQNGSSPRSFRQWKATAYGSARPRRQDGIECRPRGLQAANWTLPASGVVRAYFGEGVGSAFTASAINISFGGEDGAGYRERRYLSWSALLGFGQPPRDTFSPLVISIMAVALGTPALMLLVGTCLVLFAQRKRYSEYEPIN
;
A
#
# COMPACT_ATOMS: atom_id res chain seq x y z
N GLN A 1 -12.72 2.72 10.78
CA GLN A 1 -12.47 2.91 12.24
C GLN A 1 -11.00 2.66 12.54
N VAL A 2 -10.51 3.01 13.73
CA VAL A 2 -9.17 2.58 14.20
C VAL A 2 -9.31 1.60 15.35
N PHE A 3 -8.68 0.44 15.20
CA PHE A 3 -8.65 -0.61 16.19
C PHE A 3 -7.32 -0.60 16.91
N GLU A 4 -7.34 -1.01 18.17
CA GLU A 4 -6.15 -1.28 18.95
C GLU A 4 -6.27 -2.67 19.54
N GLN A 5 -5.23 -3.47 19.39
CA GLN A 5 -5.20 -4.87 19.79
C GLN A 5 -4.06 -5.07 20.78
N SER A 6 -4.34 -5.74 21.90
CA SER A 6 -3.30 -6.24 22.80
C SER A 6 -2.79 -7.58 22.29
N GLU A 7 -1.48 -7.70 22.19
CA GLU A 7 -0.81 -9.00 22.07
C GLU A 7 -0.75 -9.63 23.47
N ALA A 8 -1.67 -10.54 23.79
CA ALA A 8 -1.63 -11.34 25.01
C ALA A 8 -1.10 -12.75 24.68
N ALA A 9 -0.30 -13.33 25.57
CA ALA A 9 0.38 -14.63 25.37
C ALA A 9 -0.54 -15.89 25.42
N ALA A 10 -1.84 -15.76 25.14
CA ALA A 10 -2.84 -16.84 25.18
C ALA A 10 -3.84 -16.67 24.02
N PRO A 11 -4.60 -17.72 23.60
CA PRO A 11 -4.96 -17.94 22.19
C PRO A 11 -6.07 -17.02 21.62
N ALA A 12 -6.43 -15.93 22.31
CA ALA A 12 -7.42 -14.97 21.87
C ALA A 12 -6.80 -13.58 21.72
N GLU A 13 -6.75 -13.10 20.48
CA GLU A 13 -6.51 -11.71 20.13
C GLU A 13 -7.51 -10.80 20.90
N LEU A 14 -7.03 -9.94 21.81
CA LEU A 14 -7.88 -9.09 22.62
C LEU A 14 -7.94 -7.67 22.03
N PHE A 15 -9.12 -7.26 21.55
CA PHE A 15 -9.33 -5.91 21.01
C PHE A 15 -9.77 -4.96 22.13
N TYR A 16 -9.09 -3.80 22.20
CA TYR A 16 -9.57 -2.67 22.97
C TYR A 16 -10.79 -2.04 22.26
N PRO A 17 -11.61 -1.25 22.99
CA PRO A 17 -12.70 -0.49 22.37
C PRO A 17 -12.20 0.34 21.17
N THR A 18 -12.90 0.28 20.04
CA THR A 18 -12.46 0.96 18.82
C THR A 18 -12.51 2.48 18.97
N TYR A 19 -11.63 3.17 18.25
CA TYR A 19 -11.77 4.60 18.02
C TYR A 19 -12.66 4.78 16.78
N ASP A 20 -13.92 5.16 17.03
CA ASP A 20 -14.81 5.58 15.95
C ASP A 20 -14.40 7.00 15.50
N LEU A 21 -14.05 7.11 14.23
CA LEU A 21 -13.61 8.37 13.63
C LEU A 21 -14.79 9.34 13.43
N SER A 22 -16.03 8.88 13.55
CA SER A 22 -17.22 9.73 13.53
C SER A 22 -17.36 10.60 14.79
N ASP A 23 -16.79 10.15 15.92
CA ASP A 23 -16.81 10.86 17.21
C ASP A 23 -15.59 11.81 17.38
N PHE A 24 -14.76 11.98 16.35
CA PHE A 24 -13.61 12.86 16.39
C PHE A 24 -14.00 14.32 16.12
N SER A 25 -13.34 15.22 16.85
CA SER A 25 -13.31 16.64 16.51
C SER A 25 -12.10 16.91 15.61
N TRP A 26 -12.34 17.64 14.52
CA TRP A 26 -11.35 17.89 13.47
C TRP A 26 -11.02 19.38 13.38
N ASP A 27 -9.74 19.69 13.29
CA ASP A 27 -9.24 21.03 13.04
C ASP A 27 -9.70 21.56 11.66
N SER A 28 -9.79 22.87 11.55
CA SER A 28 -10.13 23.51 10.27
C SER A 28 -9.03 23.27 9.22
N VAL A 29 -9.39 22.59 8.15
CA VAL A 29 -8.51 22.31 6.99
C VAL A 29 -7.97 23.59 6.33
N ASN A 30 -8.62 24.74 6.51
CA ASN A 30 -8.14 26.01 5.96
C ASN A 30 -6.76 26.41 6.49
N ARG A 31 -6.36 25.88 7.66
CA ARG A 31 -5.04 26.14 8.25
C ARG A 31 -3.94 25.30 7.61
N THR A 32 -4.28 24.18 6.99
CA THR A 32 -3.34 23.19 6.44
C THR A 32 -3.39 23.10 4.91
N LEU A 33 -4.41 23.69 4.29
CA LEU A 33 -4.58 23.72 2.84
C LEU A 33 -3.44 24.50 2.16
N ASN A 34 -2.66 23.79 1.34
CA ASN A 34 -1.62 24.35 0.51
C ASN A 34 -1.97 24.15 -0.96
N ARG A 35 -2.36 25.24 -1.63
CA ARG A 35 -2.79 25.21 -3.04
C ARG A 35 -1.64 25.03 -4.03
N THR A 36 -0.42 25.45 -3.67
CA THR A 36 0.74 25.29 -4.55
C THR A 36 1.33 23.89 -4.49
N ALA A 37 1.29 23.28 -3.29
CA ALA A 37 1.73 21.89 -3.11
C ALA A 37 0.59 20.88 -3.36
N LEU A 38 -0.65 21.36 -3.56
CA LEU A 38 -1.86 20.55 -3.68
C LEU A 38 -2.05 19.59 -2.51
N THR A 39 -1.80 20.07 -1.29
CA THR A 39 -1.93 19.29 -0.06
C THR A 39 -2.96 19.88 0.90
N ALA A 40 -3.55 19.01 1.71
CA ALA A 40 -4.39 19.38 2.84
C ALA A 40 -4.23 18.34 3.95
N GLU A 41 -4.44 18.75 5.20
CA GLU A 41 -4.35 17.85 6.34
C GLU A 41 -5.57 18.00 7.25
N PHE A 42 -6.23 16.88 7.50
CA PHE A 42 -7.33 16.76 8.45
C PHE A 42 -6.77 16.17 9.73
N ARG A 43 -6.56 17.00 10.75
CA ARG A 43 -6.01 16.58 12.05
C ARG A 43 -7.11 16.63 13.10
N GLY A 44 -7.17 15.65 13.98
CA GLY A 44 -8.21 15.55 14.99
C GLY A 44 -7.86 14.64 16.15
N ALA A 45 -8.76 14.66 17.14
CA ALA A 45 -8.73 13.82 18.33
C ALA A 45 -10.17 13.44 18.72
N PRO A 46 -10.38 12.37 19.51
CA PRO A 46 -11.70 12.01 20.01
C PRO A 46 -12.34 13.19 20.76
N SER A 47 -13.63 13.43 20.55
CA SER A 47 -14.36 14.48 21.27
C SER A 47 -14.45 14.18 22.78
N ALA A 48 -14.44 12.90 23.15
CA ALA A 48 -14.32 12.43 24.52
C ALA A 48 -13.16 11.44 24.62
N ASP A 49 -12.18 11.72 25.48
CA ASP A 49 -11.01 10.87 25.72
C ASP A 49 -10.87 10.52 27.21
N PRO A 50 -11.75 9.66 27.75
CA PRO A 50 -11.73 9.31 29.18
C PRO A 50 -10.43 8.58 29.59
N GLY A 51 -9.76 7.92 28.64
CA GLY A 51 -8.49 7.22 28.86
C GLY A 51 -7.27 8.12 28.77
N GLY A 52 -7.42 9.37 28.32
CA GLY A 52 -6.30 10.30 28.12
C GLY A 52 -5.30 9.86 27.04
N SER A 53 -5.67 8.91 26.16
CA SER A 53 -4.78 8.39 25.12
C SER A 53 -4.36 9.46 24.12
N PHE A 54 -5.23 10.44 23.87
CA PHE A 54 -5.04 11.54 22.93
C PHE A 54 -4.68 12.86 23.63
N ALA A 55 -4.41 12.87 24.94
CA ALA A 55 -4.08 14.09 25.68
C ALA A 55 -2.91 14.88 25.04
N ASN A 56 -1.91 14.19 24.52
CA ASN A 56 -0.78 14.75 23.76
C ASN A 56 -0.67 14.15 22.35
N GLY A 57 -1.75 13.55 21.86
CA GLY A 57 -1.76 12.77 20.63
C GLY A 57 -2.79 13.28 19.63
N SER A 58 -2.58 12.96 18.36
CA SER A 58 -3.51 13.29 17.29
C SER A 58 -3.52 12.20 16.23
N LEU A 59 -4.65 12.12 15.55
CA LEU A 59 -4.80 11.37 14.32
C LEU A 59 -4.96 12.36 13.17
N ALA A 60 -4.28 12.12 12.06
CA ALA A 60 -4.41 12.95 10.88
C ALA A 60 -4.54 12.14 9.59
N PHE A 61 -5.27 12.71 8.63
CA PHE A 61 -5.27 12.30 7.24
C PHE A 61 -4.69 13.42 6.40
N ARG A 62 -3.50 13.19 5.83
CA ARG A 62 -2.91 14.11 4.85
C ARG A 62 -3.26 13.67 3.44
N VAL A 63 -3.80 14.58 2.65
CA VAL A 63 -4.19 14.36 1.26
C VAL A 63 -3.24 15.14 0.36
N THR A 64 -2.80 14.51 -0.73
CA THR A 64 -1.98 15.15 -1.77
C THR A 64 -2.55 14.80 -3.13
N ALA A 65 -2.78 15.79 -3.98
CA ALA A 65 -3.12 15.60 -5.38
C ALA A 65 -1.91 15.83 -6.27
N TYR A 66 -1.94 15.29 -7.49
CA TYR A 66 -0.84 15.38 -8.45
C TYR A 66 -1.33 15.91 -9.79
N GLU A 67 -0.57 16.84 -10.39
CA GLU A 67 -0.91 17.39 -11.71
C GLU A 67 -0.41 16.51 -12.86
N ALA A 68 0.61 15.68 -12.60
CA ALA A 68 1.30 14.89 -13.61
C ALA A 68 1.79 13.55 -13.04
N GLY A 69 2.33 12.70 -13.93
CA GLY A 69 3.06 11.51 -13.53
C GLY A 69 4.38 11.84 -12.86
N GLY A 70 4.70 11.12 -11.79
CA GLY A 70 5.91 11.37 -11.01
C GLY A 70 6.08 10.40 -9.87
N ARG A 71 7.04 10.69 -9.00
CA ARG A 71 7.30 9.92 -7.79
C ARG A 71 7.51 10.84 -6.61
N ASP A 72 6.93 10.44 -5.48
CA ASP A 72 7.17 11.12 -4.22
C ASP A 72 8.66 11.06 -3.82
N GLN A 73 9.16 12.16 -3.26
CA GLN A 73 10.52 12.19 -2.68
C GLN A 73 10.60 11.46 -1.34
N PRO A 74 9.65 11.63 -0.39
CA PRO A 74 9.69 10.89 0.87
C PRO A 74 9.26 9.44 0.67
N LEU A 75 9.85 8.54 1.47
CA LEU A 75 9.40 7.15 1.56
C LEU A 75 7.90 7.07 1.91
N PRO A 76 7.15 6.10 1.34
CA PRO A 76 7.62 4.99 0.51
C PRO A 76 7.82 5.34 -0.99
N SER A 77 7.89 6.62 -1.35
CA SER A 77 8.22 7.10 -2.69
C SER A 77 7.30 6.49 -3.76
N LEU A 78 5.98 6.54 -3.52
CA LEU A 78 4.98 5.94 -4.40
C LEU A 78 5.00 6.60 -5.78
N LEU A 79 4.96 5.77 -6.83
CA LEU A 79 4.79 6.21 -8.21
C LEU A 79 3.33 6.65 -8.41
N HIS A 80 3.13 7.89 -8.85
CA HIS A 80 1.81 8.50 -9.00
C HIS A 80 1.57 9.00 -10.43
N THR A 81 0.30 9.27 -10.73
CA THR A 81 -0.18 9.87 -11.98
C THR A 81 -1.12 11.04 -11.70
N ALA A 82 -1.46 11.82 -12.72
CA ALA A 82 -2.48 12.87 -12.63
C ALA A 82 -3.88 12.34 -12.24
N ASN A 83 -4.13 11.03 -12.43
CA ASN A 83 -5.41 10.38 -12.10
C ASN A 83 -5.42 9.80 -10.68
N SER A 84 -4.44 10.17 -9.85
CA SER A 84 -4.29 9.65 -8.50
C SER A 84 -4.14 10.76 -7.47
N SER A 85 -4.50 10.44 -6.25
CA SER A 85 -4.24 11.24 -5.06
C SER A 85 -3.68 10.32 -3.98
N LYS A 86 -2.78 10.84 -3.16
CA LYS A 86 -2.26 10.13 -2.01
C LYS A 86 -3.03 10.52 -0.77
N VAL A 87 -3.32 9.53 0.06
CA VAL A 87 -3.78 9.70 1.43
C VAL A 87 -2.75 9.09 2.36
N GLU A 88 -2.43 9.82 3.43
CA GLU A 88 -1.52 9.38 4.48
C GLU A 88 -2.26 9.39 5.79
N PHE A 89 -2.36 8.22 6.42
CA PHE A 89 -2.86 8.06 7.78
C PHE A 89 -1.70 8.27 8.74
N VAL A 90 -1.86 9.21 9.67
CA VAL A 90 -0.85 9.55 10.67
C VAL A 90 -1.43 9.41 12.07
N LEU A 91 -0.74 8.67 12.92
CA LEU A 91 -0.97 8.63 14.36
C LEU A 91 0.29 9.21 15.02
N ASP A 92 0.13 10.30 15.75
CA ASP A 92 1.25 11.05 16.36
C ASP A 92 0.98 11.28 17.84
N GLY A 93 1.88 10.81 18.71
CA GLY A 93 1.82 11.04 20.15
C GLY A 93 0.74 10.27 20.92
N VAL A 94 -0.13 9.50 20.24
CA VAL A 94 -1.23 8.77 20.90
C VAL A 94 -0.66 7.69 21.83
N ALA A 95 -1.13 7.68 23.08
CA ALA A 95 -0.72 6.71 24.06
C ALA A 95 -1.44 5.36 23.90
N PRO A 96 -0.70 4.26 23.64
CA PRO A 96 -1.30 2.94 23.58
C PRO A 96 -1.86 2.56 24.96
N ARG A 97 -2.97 1.83 24.94
CA ARG A 97 -3.69 1.33 26.12
C ARG A 97 -3.03 0.09 26.74
N GLY A 98 -2.09 -0.54 26.04
CA GLY A 98 -1.35 -1.72 26.48
C GLY A 98 0.14 -1.65 26.15
N ASN A 99 0.91 -2.54 26.78
CA ASN A 99 2.35 -2.63 26.60
C ASN A 99 2.76 -3.24 25.25
N SER A 100 1.88 -4.01 24.63
CA SER A 100 2.04 -4.65 23.32
C SER A 100 0.85 -4.33 22.41
N SER A 101 0.54 -3.03 22.32
CA SER A 101 -0.56 -2.55 21.50
C SER A 101 -0.18 -2.46 20.03
N ARG A 102 -1.05 -3.01 19.19
CA ARG A 102 -0.97 -2.92 17.73
C ARG A 102 -2.16 -2.12 17.20
N PHE A 103 -1.90 -1.16 16.32
CA PHE A 103 -2.95 -0.40 15.67
C PHE A 103 -3.37 -1.04 14.35
N LEU A 104 -4.67 -0.97 14.05
CA LEU A 104 -5.22 -1.34 12.76
C LEU A 104 -6.15 -0.23 12.25
N LEU A 105 -6.11 0.00 10.94
CA LEU A 105 -7.02 0.89 10.25
C LEU A 105 -7.97 0.05 9.40
N GLU A 106 -9.27 0.15 9.68
CA GLU A 106 -10.29 -0.38 8.78
C GLU A 106 -10.61 0.66 7.71
N VAL A 107 -10.56 0.21 6.46
CA VAL A 107 -10.91 1.04 5.31
C VAL A 107 -12.03 0.38 4.53
N ALA A 108 -13.16 1.08 4.43
CA ALA A 108 -14.30 0.67 3.63
C ALA A 108 -14.27 1.33 2.24
N THR A 109 -14.88 0.65 1.27
CA THR A 109 -15.14 1.15 -0.09
C THR A 109 -16.58 0.85 -0.47
N VAL A 110 -17.16 1.71 -1.30
CA VAL A 110 -18.51 1.55 -1.86
C VAL A 110 -18.36 1.45 -3.37
N GLU A 111 -18.97 0.44 -3.95
CA GLU A 111 -18.86 0.11 -5.36
C GLU A 111 -20.25 -0.06 -6.01
N GLU A 112 -20.28 0.14 -7.32
CA GLU A 112 -21.48 -0.06 -8.14
C GLU A 112 -21.89 -1.56 -8.18
N PRO A 113 -23.18 -1.84 -8.46
CA PRO A 113 -23.63 -3.20 -8.75
C PRO A 113 -22.74 -3.91 -9.77
N GLY A 114 -22.32 -5.14 -9.48
CA GLY A 114 -21.50 -5.94 -10.39
C GLY A 114 -20.01 -5.55 -10.44
N VAL A 115 -19.59 -4.58 -9.61
CA VAL A 115 -18.18 -4.27 -9.36
C VAL A 115 -17.77 -4.91 -8.04
N ALA A 116 -16.62 -5.58 -8.04
CA ALA A 116 -16.05 -6.20 -6.86
C ALA A 116 -14.63 -5.68 -6.62
N GLN A 117 -14.30 -5.42 -5.36
CA GLN A 117 -12.93 -5.18 -4.97
C GLN A 117 -12.13 -6.48 -5.01
N ARG A 118 -10.91 -6.41 -5.55
CA ARG A 118 -9.96 -7.52 -5.53
C ARG A 118 -8.63 -7.06 -4.96
N LEU A 119 -8.16 -7.76 -3.92
CA LEU A 119 -6.83 -7.56 -3.38
C LEU A 119 -5.81 -8.29 -4.26
N ARG A 120 -4.80 -7.56 -4.74
CA ARG A 120 -3.70 -8.04 -5.57
C ARG A 120 -2.39 -7.69 -4.89
N SER A 121 -1.45 -8.63 -4.93
CA SER A 121 -0.06 -8.41 -4.54
C SER A 121 0.82 -8.49 -5.79
N ALA A 122 1.71 -7.52 -5.94
CA ALA A 122 2.76 -7.52 -6.94
C ALA A 122 4.12 -7.47 -6.24
N ARG A 123 4.97 -8.46 -6.50
CA ARG A 123 6.33 -8.51 -5.99
C ARG A 123 7.32 -8.05 -7.06
N SER A 124 8.27 -7.23 -6.66
CA SER A 124 9.40 -6.78 -7.47
C SER A 124 10.69 -7.33 -6.87
N ILE A 125 11.70 -7.58 -7.69
CA ILE A 125 13.07 -7.86 -7.22
C ILE A 125 13.88 -6.58 -6.99
N ASP A 126 13.34 -5.45 -7.43
CA ASP A 126 13.95 -4.14 -7.36
C ASP A 126 13.27 -3.30 -6.28
N ASP A 127 14.09 -2.79 -5.36
CA ASP A 127 13.72 -1.94 -4.23
C ASP A 127 14.32 -0.52 -4.30
N GLU A 128 14.85 -0.11 -5.47
CA GLU A 128 15.51 1.18 -5.71
C GLU A 128 14.79 2.37 -5.03
N TYR A 129 13.46 2.42 -5.14
CA TYR A 129 12.63 3.52 -4.65
C TYR A 129 12.07 3.31 -3.23
N THR A 130 11.99 2.06 -2.76
CA THR A 130 11.49 1.73 -1.43
C THR A 130 12.36 0.62 -0.83
N PRO A 131 13.54 0.97 -0.30
CA PRO A 131 14.52 -0.04 0.05
C PRO A 131 13.99 -1.07 1.04
N THR A 132 14.38 -2.34 0.86
CA THR A 132 13.95 -3.53 1.60
C THR A 132 12.48 -3.93 1.43
N ILE A 133 11.68 -3.17 0.67
CA ILE A 133 10.25 -3.43 0.47
C ILE A 133 9.98 -3.88 -0.96
N PHE A 134 9.78 -5.18 -1.12
CA PHE A 134 9.63 -5.84 -2.41
C PHE A 134 8.17 -6.08 -2.81
N GLU A 135 7.21 -5.69 -1.97
CA GLU A 135 5.79 -5.98 -2.17
C GLU A 135 4.94 -4.71 -2.25
N MET A 136 4.11 -4.65 -3.29
CA MET A 136 3.11 -3.62 -3.51
C MET A 136 1.72 -4.26 -3.52
N LEU A 137 0.86 -3.78 -2.64
CA LEU A 137 -0.51 -4.24 -2.47
C LEU A 137 -1.44 -3.27 -3.20
N SER A 138 -2.44 -3.81 -3.87
CA SER A 138 -3.47 -3.02 -4.53
C SER A 138 -4.85 -3.62 -4.33
N LEU A 139 -5.81 -2.78 -3.97
CA LEU A 139 -7.22 -3.09 -4.02
C LEU A 139 -7.78 -2.48 -5.31
N VAL A 140 -8.32 -3.32 -6.19
CA VAL A 140 -8.75 -2.90 -7.52
C VAL A 140 -10.24 -3.16 -7.69
N ALA A 141 -10.97 -2.14 -8.15
CA ALA A 141 -12.38 -2.24 -8.50
C ALA A 141 -12.52 -2.81 -9.91
N GLU A 142 -13.02 -4.04 -10.00
CA GLU A 142 -13.16 -4.76 -11.27
C GLU A 142 -14.60 -5.15 -11.52
N ALA A 143 -15.08 -4.92 -12.74
CA ALA A 143 -16.36 -5.46 -13.16
C ALA A 143 -16.24 -6.99 -13.35
N GLN A 144 -17.33 -7.71 -13.08
CA GLN A 144 -17.37 -9.18 -13.21
C GLN A 144 -16.95 -9.69 -14.60
N ASN A 145 -17.16 -8.89 -15.65
CA ASN A 145 -16.88 -9.24 -17.04
C ASN A 145 -15.40 -9.08 -17.45
N GLY A 146 -14.49 -8.81 -16.51
CA GLY A 146 -13.05 -8.73 -16.78
C GLY A 146 -12.61 -7.47 -17.55
N SER A 147 -13.40 -6.41 -17.50
CA SER A 147 -13.02 -5.11 -18.07
C SER A 147 -11.81 -4.50 -17.35
N SER A 148 -11.22 -3.47 -17.96
CA SER A 148 -10.20 -2.63 -17.30
C SER A 148 -10.62 -2.21 -15.89
N PRO A 149 -9.66 -2.13 -14.94
CA PRO A 149 -9.88 -1.56 -13.62
C PRO A 149 -10.58 -0.20 -13.66
N ARG A 150 -11.61 -0.02 -12.82
CA ARG A 150 -12.34 1.25 -12.73
C ARG A 150 -11.65 2.23 -11.78
N SER A 151 -11.24 1.73 -10.63
CA SER A 151 -10.51 2.47 -9.61
C SER A 151 -9.53 1.54 -8.90
N PHE A 152 -8.57 2.14 -8.22
CA PHE A 152 -7.60 1.42 -7.43
C PHE A 152 -7.28 2.16 -6.15
N ARG A 153 -6.82 1.38 -5.17
CA ARG A 153 -6.08 1.83 -4.00
C ARG A 153 -4.80 1.02 -3.93
N GLN A 154 -3.63 1.65 -3.82
CA GLN A 154 -2.34 0.96 -3.87
C GLN A 154 -1.39 1.49 -2.80
N TRP A 155 -0.69 0.59 -2.11
CA TRP A 155 0.28 0.93 -1.07
C TRP A 155 1.44 -0.08 -1.05
N LYS A 156 2.57 0.30 -0.48
CA LYS A 156 3.67 -0.64 -0.17
C LYS A 156 3.34 -1.39 1.13
N ALA A 157 3.82 -2.61 1.30
CA ALA A 157 3.60 -3.41 2.52
C ALA A 157 4.38 -2.90 3.76
N THR A 158 4.45 -1.58 3.93
CA THR A 158 5.14 -0.90 5.02
C THR A 158 4.41 0.36 5.46
N ALA A 159 4.57 0.70 6.72
CA ALA A 159 4.30 2.00 7.30
C ALA A 159 5.61 2.54 7.91
N TYR A 160 5.62 3.75 8.45
CA TYR A 160 6.83 4.35 9.00
C TYR A 160 6.63 4.94 10.39
N GLY A 161 7.60 4.71 11.26
CA GLY A 161 7.63 5.24 12.62
C GLY A 161 8.20 6.65 12.76
N SER A 162 8.30 7.42 11.68
CA SER A 162 8.92 8.76 11.67
C SER A 162 8.24 9.68 10.66
N ALA A 163 8.11 10.96 11.02
CA ALA A 163 7.63 12.01 10.12
C ALA A 163 8.58 12.28 8.94
N ARG A 164 9.86 11.91 9.10
CA ARG A 164 10.89 11.96 8.03
C ARG A 164 11.43 10.54 7.84
N PRO A 165 10.69 9.69 7.11
CA PRO A 165 10.95 8.26 7.09
C PRO A 165 12.30 7.95 6.45
N ARG A 166 13.09 7.14 7.13
CA ARG A 166 14.28 6.46 6.63
C ARG A 166 14.02 4.96 6.52
N ARG A 167 14.92 4.24 5.85
CA ARG A 167 14.85 2.78 5.70
C ARG A 167 14.64 2.07 7.06
N GLN A 168 15.39 2.45 8.08
CA GLN A 168 15.32 1.86 9.42
C GLN A 168 14.03 2.19 10.20
N ASP A 169 13.15 3.02 9.64
CA ASP A 169 11.92 3.45 10.27
C ASP A 169 10.72 2.61 9.84
N GLY A 170 10.95 1.59 9.00
CA GLY A 170 9.93 0.70 8.47
C GLY A 170 9.20 -0.07 9.56
N ILE A 171 7.88 -0.04 9.48
CA ILE A 171 6.94 -0.81 10.27
C ILE A 171 6.23 -1.75 9.30
N GLU A 172 6.15 -3.04 9.62
CA GLU A 172 5.46 -4.00 8.76
C GLU A 172 3.97 -3.67 8.66
N CYS A 173 3.40 -3.76 7.45
CA CYS A 173 1.99 -3.52 7.20
C CYS A 173 1.36 -4.76 6.57
N ARG A 174 0.41 -5.39 7.28
CA ARG A 174 -0.29 -6.59 6.80
C ARG A 174 -1.78 -6.32 6.59
N PRO A 175 -2.33 -6.51 5.37
CA PRO A 175 -3.76 -6.51 5.16
C PRO A 175 -4.37 -7.79 5.76
N ARG A 176 -5.47 -7.66 6.50
CA ARG A 176 -6.33 -8.75 6.93
C ARG A 176 -7.57 -8.77 6.04
N GLY A 177 -7.99 -9.98 5.65
CA GLY A 177 -8.84 -10.32 4.51
C GLY A 177 -9.91 -9.29 4.11
N LEU A 178 -10.10 -9.15 2.81
CA LEU A 178 -11.18 -8.37 2.23
C LEU A 178 -12.52 -9.04 2.54
N GLN A 179 -13.41 -8.33 3.21
CA GLN A 179 -14.72 -8.84 3.58
C GLN A 179 -15.81 -7.99 2.95
N ALA A 180 -16.92 -8.63 2.57
CA ALA A 180 -18.15 -7.90 2.31
C ALA A 180 -18.56 -7.20 3.61
N ALA A 181 -18.77 -5.89 3.57
CA ALA A 181 -19.18 -5.15 4.74
C ALA A 181 -20.67 -5.43 4.98
N ASN A 182 -20.94 -6.43 5.83
CA ASN A 182 -22.30 -6.84 6.20
C ASN A 182 -22.90 -5.98 7.33
N TRP A 183 -22.17 -4.97 7.80
CA TRP A 183 -22.62 -4.03 8.82
C TRP A 183 -23.18 -2.78 8.16
N THR A 184 -24.11 -2.13 8.86
CA THR A 184 -24.45 -0.74 8.56
C THR A 184 -23.15 0.05 8.61
N LEU A 185 -22.71 0.62 7.47
CA LEU A 185 -21.57 1.53 7.47
C LEU A 185 -21.77 2.51 8.63
N PRO A 186 -20.72 2.86 9.39
CA PRO A 186 -20.78 4.02 10.27
C PRO A 186 -21.41 5.14 9.46
N ALA A 187 -22.45 5.79 9.99
CA ALA A 187 -23.36 6.66 9.24
C ALA A 187 -22.61 7.88 8.66
N SER A 188 -21.86 7.65 7.58
CA SER A 188 -21.07 8.66 6.93
C SER A 188 -22.04 9.53 6.17
N GLY A 189 -22.27 10.74 6.69
CA GLY A 189 -23.12 11.73 6.05
C GLY A 189 -22.69 11.99 4.60
N VAL A 190 -21.39 11.92 4.30
CA VAL A 190 -20.84 12.10 2.95
C VAL A 190 -21.24 10.95 2.02
N VAL A 191 -21.09 9.71 2.49
CA VAL A 191 -21.47 8.52 1.70
C VAL A 191 -22.97 8.52 1.43
N ARG A 192 -23.79 8.78 2.46
CA ARG A 192 -25.25 8.88 2.31
C ARG A 192 -25.65 10.04 1.40
N ALA A 193 -25.00 11.20 1.50
CA ALA A 193 -25.31 12.34 0.65
C ALA A 193 -25.03 12.07 -0.84
N TYR A 194 -23.99 11.28 -1.15
CA TYR A 194 -23.62 10.97 -2.54
C TYR A 194 -24.38 9.75 -3.10
N PHE A 195 -24.47 8.66 -2.34
CA PHE A 195 -25.05 7.38 -2.79
C PHE A 195 -26.51 7.17 -2.35
N GLY A 196 -27.07 8.06 -1.54
CA GLY A 196 -28.40 7.92 -0.95
C GLY A 196 -28.49 6.80 0.09
N GLU A 197 -29.71 6.35 0.37
CA GLU A 197 -29.98 5.21 1.28
C GLU A 197 -29.75 3.83 0.62
N GLY A 198 -29.29 3.81 -0.64
CA GLY A 198 -29.06 2.58 -1.40
C GLY A 198 -27.80 1.81 -1.03
N VAL A 199 -27.01 2.29 -0.07
CA VAL A 199 -25.75 1.64 0.30
C VAL A 199 -26.03 0.36 1.10
N GLY A 200 -25.49 -0.78 0.63
CA GLY A 200 -25.80 -2.10 1.19
C GLY A 200 -27.02 -2.79 0.54
N SER A 201 -27.75 -2.10 -0.35
CA SER A 201 -28.84 -2.69 -1.15
C SER A 201 -28.57 -2.58 -2.64
N ALA A 202 -28.47 -1.35 -3.16
CA ALA A 202 -28.11 -1.05 -4.55
C ALA A 202 -26.58 -1.00 -4.76
N PHE A 203 -25.82 -0.57 -3.76
CA PHE A 203 -24.36 -0.51 -3.82
C PHE A 203 -23.72 -1.58 -2.93
N THR A 204 -22.60 -2.14 -3.38
CA THR A 204 -21.83 -3.10 -2.60
C THR A 204 -20.80 -2.39 -1.75
N ALA A 205 -20.69 -2.76 -0.48
CA ALA A 205 -19.68 -2.24 0.42
C ALA A 205 -18.69 -3.35 0.79
N SER A 206 -17.41 -3.02 0.80
CA SER A 206 -16.35 -3.94 1.22
C SER A 206 -15.38 -3.24 2.16
N ALA A 207 -14.88 -3.98 3.14
CA ALA A 207 -13.93 -3.48 4.12
C ALA A 207 -12.66 -4.33 4.13
N ILE A 208 -11.54 -3.67 4.39
CA ILE A 208 -10.25 -4.30 4.62
C ILE A 208 -9.60 -3.70 5.85
N ASN A 209 -9.02 -4.55 6.69
CA ASN A 209 -8.32 -4.12 7.90
C ASN A 209 -6.82 -4.13 7.63
N ILE A 210 -6.16 -3.02 7.89
CA ILE A 210 -4.73 -2.85 7.66
C ILE A 210 -4.06 -2.77 9.01
N SER A 211 -3.20 -3.73 9.32
CA SER A 211 -2.54 -3.84 10.62
C SER A 211 -1.09 -3.38 10.53
N PHE A 212 -0.66 -2.61 11.53
CA PHE A 212 0.67 -1.97 11.55
C PHE A 212 1.53 -2.54 12.68
N GLY A 213 2.72 -3.02 12.38
CA GLY A 213 3.64 -3.67 13.32
C GLY A 213 3.82 -5.16 13.03
N GLY A 214 4.97 -5.69 13.43
CA GLY A 214 5.26 -7.12 13.42
C GLY A 214 4.56 -7.83 14.60
N GLU A 215 4.89 -9.11 14.77
CA GLU A 215 4.32 -9.93 15.85
C GLU A 215 4.73 -9.46 17.24
N ASP A 216 5.78 -8.66 17.38
CA ASP A 216 6.34 -8.17 18.64
C ASP A 216 5.76 -6.82 19.13
N GLY A 217 4.83 -6.23 18.38
CA GLY A 217 4.16 -4.96 18.72
C GLY A 217 5.10 -3.74 18.84
N ALA A 218 6.39 -3.89 18.52
CA ALA A 218 7.42 -2.91 18.88
C ALA A 218 7.38 -1.61 18.06
N GLY A 219 6.84 -1.66 16.84
CA GLY A 219 6.96 -0.57 15.86
C GLY A 219 6.46 0.81 16.32
N TYR A 220 5.24 0.90 16.85
CA TYR A 220 4.67 2.19 17.27
C TYR A 220 5.10 2.60 18.70
N ARG A 221 5.28 1.64 19.61
CA ARG A 221 5.51 1.88 21.04
C ARG A 221 6.72 2.77 21.30
N GLU A 222 7.81 2.50 20.59
CA GLU A 222 9.10 3.18 20.78
C GLU A 222 9.08 4.63 20.29
N ARG A 223 8.37 4.90 19.20
CA ARG A 223 8.46 6.16 18.47
C ARG A 223 7.25 7.06 18.67
N ARG A 224 6.12 6.48 19.10
CA ARG A 224 4.81 7.14 19.21
C ARG A 224 4.42 7.88 17.94
N TYR A 225 4.82 7.35 16.81
CA TYR A 225 4.51 7.88 15.50
C TYR A 225 4.27 6.71 14.54
N LEU A 226 3.24 6.83 13.71
CA LEU A 226 2.92 5.89 12.64
C LEU A 226 2.41 6.70 11.45
N SER A 227 3.02 6.52 10.30
CA SER A 227 2.52 7.04 9.03
C SER A 227 2.37 5.90 8.02
N TRP A 228 1.20 5.78 7.41
CA TRP A 228 0.94 4.85 6.33
C TRP A 228 0.34 5.59 5.13
N SER A 229 0.94 5.38 3.96
CA SER A 229 0.54 6.07 2.73
C SER A 229 -0.08 5.10 1.73
N ALA A 230 -1.17 5.53 1.11
CA ALA A 230 -1.80 4.85 -0.01
C ALA A 230 -2.14 5.83 -1.13
N LEU A 231 -1.98 5.38 -2.38
CA LEU A 231 -2.54 6.04 -3.54
C LEU A 231 -3.97 5.57 -3.78
N LEU A 232 -4.83 6.49 -4.17
CA LEU A 232 -6.19 6.24 -4.64
C LEU A 232 -6.31 6.87 -6.02
N GLY A 233 -6.97 6.20 -6.96
CA GLY A 233 -7.13 6.76 -8.29
C GLY A 233 -8.13 6.01 -9.14
N PHE A 234 -8.34 6.53 -10.34
CA PHE A 234 -9.21 5.95 -11.35
C PHE A 234 -8.39 5.29 -12.46
N GLY A 235 -8.92 4.20 -13.03
CA GLY A 235 -8.26 3.42 -14.06
C GLY A 235 -7.25 2.42 -13.51
N GLN A 236 -6.15 2.21 -14.24
CA GLN A 236 -5.13 1.23 -13.89
C GLN A 236 -4.15 1.77 -12.84
N PRO A 237 -3.78 0.96 -11.83
CA PRO A 237 -2.78 1.35 -10.85
C PRO A 237 -1.40 1.53 -11.52
N PRO A 238 -0.61 2.54 -11.14
CA PRO A 238 0.76 2.70 -11.58
C PRO A 238 1.60 1.45 -11.27
N ARG A 239 2.56 1.15 -12.14
CA ARG A 239 3.45 0.00 -11.99
C ARG A 239 4.90 0.45 -12.06
N ASP A 240 5.67 0.01 -11.08
CA ASP A 240 7.12 0.16 -11.12
C ASP A 240 7.70 -0.70 -12.26
N THR A 241 8.74 -0.18 -12.91
CA THR A 241 9.58 -0.93 -13.85
C THR A 241 10.95 -1.15 -13.20
N PHE A 242 11.70 -2.13 -13.69
CA PHE A 242 13.04 -2.37 -13.17
C PHE A 242 13.97 -1.19 -13.41
N SER A 243 14.80 -0.88 -12.42
CA SER A 243 15.79 0.17 -12.52
C SER A 243 16.82 -0.17 -13.60
N PRO A 244 17.45 0.85 -14.21
CA PRO A 244 18.53 0.63 -15.17
C PRO A 244 19.66 -0.25 -14.62
N LEU A 245 19.92 -0.19 -13.31
CA LEU A 245 20.92 -1.03 -12.64
C LEU A 245 20.51 -2.51 -12.68
N VAL A 246 19.28 -2.83 -12.26
CA VAL A 246 18.78 -4.22 -12.27
C VAL A 246 18.74 -4.76 -13.71
N ILE A 247 18.28 -3.94 -14.66
CA ILE A 247 18.30 -4.29 -16.10
C ILE A 247 19.73 -4.58 -16.56
N SER A 248 20.70 -3.78 -16.17
CA SER A 248 22.12 -3.96 -16.55
C SER A 248 22.71 -5.25 -15.97
N ILE A 249 22.43 -5.55 -14.70
CA ILE A 249 22.88 -6.79 -14.05
C ILE A 249 22.26 -8.01 -14.76
N MET A 250 20.95 -7.98 -15.04
CA MET A 250 20.27 -9.06 -15.77
C MET A 250 20.85 -9.23 -17.17
N ALA A 251 21.13 -8.14 -17.88
CA ALA A 251 21.70 -8.17 -19.23
C ALA A 251 23.08 -8.82 -19.25
N VAL A 252 23.96 -8.53 -18.29
CA VAL A 252 25.29 -9.16 -18.21
C VAL A 252 25.19 -10.61 -17.75
N ALA A 253 24.45 -10.86 -16.66
CA ALA A 253 24.36 -12.19 -16.05
C ALA A 253 23.74 -13.24 -16.99
N LEU A 254 22.75 -12.84 -17.79
CA LEU A 254 22.09 -13.74 -18.75
C LEU A 254 22.71 -13.65 -20.15
N GLY A 255 23.17 -12.47 -20.55
CA GLY A 255 23.74 -12.24 -21.88
C GLY A 255 25.09 -12.91 -22.07
N THR A 256 25.96 -12.91 -21.05
CA THR A 256 27.29 -13.55 -21.17
C THR A 256 27.20 -15.06 -21.39
N PRO A 257 26.42 -15.84 -20.61
CA PRO A 257 26.26 -17.28 -20.88
C PRO A 257 25.59 -17.57 -22.23
N ALA A 258 24.57 -16.80 -22.62
CA ALA A 258 23.91 -16.98 -23.91
C ALA A 258 24.86 -16.75 -25.09
N LEU A 259 25.69 -15.69 -25.01
CA LEU A 259 26.70 -15.41 -26.02
C LEU A 259 27.76 -16.52 -26.08
N MET A 260 28.23 -17.01 -24.92
CA MET A 260 29.18 -18.13 -24.87
C MET A 260 28.60 -19.40 -25.51
N LEU A 261 27.32 -19.71 -25.26
CA LEU A 261 26.64 -20.85 -25.88
C LEU A 261 26.55 -20.68 -27.40
N LEU A 262 26.14 -19.52 -27.88
CA LEU A 262 26.05 -19.24 -29.32
C LEU A 262 27.40 -19.35 -30.02
N VAL A 263 28.43 -18.73 -29.46
CA VAL A 263 29.80 -18.81 -29.99
C VAL A 263 30.29 -20.27 -29.97
N GLY A 264 30.07 -20.98 -28.87
CA GLY A 264 30.41 -22.40 -28.75
C GLY A 264 29.71 -23.26 -29.79
N THR A 265 28.40 -23.07 -29.99
CA THR A 265 27.62 -23.80 -31.01
C THR A 265 28.13 -23.49 -32.42
N CYS A 266 28.38 -22.22 -32.75
CA CYS A 266 28.95 -21.84 -34.04
C CYS A 266 30.31 -22.53 -34.27
N LEU A 267 31.20 -22.51 -33.28
CA LEU A 267 32.51 -23.15 -33.38
C LEU A 267 32.41 -24.66 -33.62
N VAL A 268 31.52 -25.35 -32.90
CA VAL A 268 31.28 -26.80 -33.09
C VAL A 268 30.74 -27.10 -34.50
N LEU A 269 29.77 -26.32 -34.99
CA LEU A 269 29.22 -26.49 -36.34
C LEU A 269 30.26 -26.26 -37.44
N PHE A 270 31.11 -25.25 -37.29
CA PHE A 270 32.22 -25.02 -38.23
C PHE A 270 33.27 -26.15 -38.18
N ALA A 271 33.58 -26.67 -36.99
CA ALA A 271 34.50 -27.79 -36.83
C ALA A 271 33.95 -29.10 -37.44
N GLN A 272 32.66 -29.40 -37.27
CA GLN A 272 32.02 -30.56 -37.88
C GLN A 272 31.97 -30.46 -39.41
N ARG A 273 31.68 -29.29 -39.98
CA ARG A 273 31.73 -29.07 -41.43
C ARG A 273 33.10 -29.34 -42.03
N LYS A 274 34.18 -28.91 -41.35
CA LYS A 274 35.55 -29.22 -41.81
C LYS A 274 35.82 -30.72 -41.84
N ARG A 275 35.43 -31.46 -40.80
CA ARG A 275 35.61 -32.93 -40.74
C ARG A 275 34.83 -33.69 -41.82
N TYR A 276 33.63 -33.25 -42.19
CA TYR A 276 32.87 -33.86 -43.29
C TYR A 276 33.44 -33.55 -44.67
N SER A 277 34.10 -32.39 -44.85
CA SER A 277 34.73 -32.01 -46.12
C SER A 277 36.04 -32.75 -46.40
N GLU A 278 36.66 -33.34 -45.38
CA GLU A 278 37.95 -34.05 -45.46
C GLU A 278 37.78 -35.55 -45.69
N TYR A 279 36.54 -36.01 -45.89
CA TYR A 279 36.23 -37.41 -46.20
C TYR A 279 36.54 -37.70 -47.68
N GLU A 280 37.71 -38.30 -47.95
CA GLU A 280 38.01 -38.87 -49.26
C GLU A 280 37.19 -40.16 -49.45
N PRO A 281 36.35 -40.26 -50.50
CA PRO A 281 35.60 -41.48 -50.76
C PRO A 281 36.57 -42.60 -51.15
N ILE A 282 36.49 -43.72 -50.44
CA ILE A 282 37.27 -44.92 -50.73
C ILE A 282 36.71 -45.55 -52.01
N ASN A 283 37.42 -45.38 -53.13
CA ASN A 283 37.25 -46.15 -54.37
C ASN A 283 38.46 -47.04 -54.59
#